data_AF-A0A829DCQ0-F1
#
_entry.id   AF-A0A829DCQ0-F1
#
_cell.length_a   1.000
_cell.length_b   1.000
_cell.length_c   1.000
_cell.angle_alpha   90.00
_cell.angle_beta   90.00
_cell.angle_gamma   90.00
#
_symmetry.space_group_name_H-M   'P 1'
#
loop_
_entity.id
_entity.type
_entity.pdbx_description
1 polymer ?
#
loop_
_entity_poly.entity_id
_entity_poly.type
_entity_poly.pdbx_seq_one_letter_code
_entity_poly.pdbx_strand_id
1 'polypeptide(L)'
;MEESNESSGDEFIKATEGFLNADTFQVVVSSLEGNADGAQDLARKRALNLLIAEKGDKFRPSDKSVLKELVESKGQIIKSSGPIQGKIYFLFQISSPGLKTSLKR
;
A
#
# COMPACT_ATOMS: atom_id res chain seq x y z
N MET A 1 31.39 16.02 0.66
CA MET A 1 30.12 16.01 1.41
C MET A 1 29.09 15.35 0.51
N GLU A 2 28.97 14.02 0.56
CA GLU A 2 27.94 13.26 -0.16
C GLU A 2 27.55 12.06 0.73
N GLU A 3 26.75 12.32 1.76
CA GLU A 3 26.25 11.31 2.71
C GLU A 3 24.71 11.28 2.78
N SER A 4 24.02 11.69 1.72
CA SER A 4 22.56 11.91 1.77
C SER A 4 21.73 11.00 0.87
N ASN A 5 22.30 9.93 0.29
CA ASN A 5 21.55 9.06 -0.63
C ASN A 5 21.15 7.69 -0.04
N GLU A 6 21.74 7.27 1.08
CA GLU A 6 21.37 6.00 1.74
C GLU A 6 20.09 6.15 2.58
N SER A 7 19.86 7.31 3.18
CA SER A 7 18.72 7.52 4.10
C SER A 7 17.34 7.50 3.41
N SER A 8 17.26 7.97 2.16
CA SER A 8 15.98 8.08 1.43
C SER A 8 15.55 6.76 0.79
N GLY A 9 16.47 5.81 0.58
CA GLY A 9 16.13 4.48 0.06
C GLY A 9 15.57 3.55 1.14
N ASP A 10 16.12 3.68 2.35
CA ASP A 10 15.70 2.95 3.54
C ASP A 10 14.21 3.18 3.89
N GLU A 11 13.69 4.40 3.68
CA GLU A 11 12.30 4.73 4.01
C GLU A 11 11.28 3.91 3.20
N PHE A 12 11.66 3.42 2.02
CA PHE A 12 10.80 2.58 1.18
C PHE A 12 11.06 1.08 1.38
N ILE A 13 12.32 0.68 1.55
CA ILE A 13 12.68 -0.73 1.75
C ILE A 13 12.20 -1.24 3.11
N LYS A 14 12.26 -0.38 4.14
CA LYS A 14 11.84 -0.70 5.51
C LYS A 14 10.46 -0.12 5.84
N ALA A 15 9.72 0.39 4.85
CA ALA A 15 8.38 0.91 5.08
C ALA A 15 7.46 -0.19 5.62
N THR A 16 6.72 0.17 6.68
CA THR A 16 5.70 -0.70 7.25
C THR A 16 4.60 -0.97 6.23
N GLU A 17 4.34 -2.24 5.93
CA GLU A 17 3.11 -2.70 5.28
C GLU A 17 2.07 -3.03 6.36
N GLY A 18 0.82 -2.65 6.13
CA GLY A 18 -0.28 -2.84 7.07
C GLY A 18 -0.87 -1.54 7.61
N PHE A 19 -1.54 -1.61 8.75
CA PHE A 19 -2.11 -0.44 9.41
C PHE A 19 -1.03 0.45 10.03
N LEU A 20 -0.90 1.69 9.54
CA LEU A 20 -0.09 2.71 10.20
C LEU A 20 -0.80 3.29 11.44
N ASN A 21 -2.12 3.36 11.38
CA ASN A 21 -3.00 3.79 12.48
C ASN A 21 -4.40 3.16 12.27
N ALA A 22 -5.44 3.64 12.97
CA ALA A 22 -6.78 3.08 12.86
C ALA A 22 -7.48 3.36 11.52
N ASP A 23 -7.01 4.37 10.79
CA ASP A 23 -7.67 4.96 9.61
C ASP A 23 -6.88 4.76 8.32
N THR A 24 -5.57 4.49 8.43
CA THR A 24 -4.64 4.41 7.30
C THR A 24 -3.99 3.03 7.19
N PHE A 25 -4.15 2.41 6.04
CA PHE A 25 -3.49 1.18 5.64
C PHE A 25 -2.45 1.47 4.54
N GLN A 26 -1.23 0.99 4.69
CA GLN A 26 -0.12 1.22 3.76
C GLN A 26 0.36 -0.09 3.14
N VAL A 27 0.73 -0.04 1.87
CA VAL A 27 1.50 -1.10 1.20
C VAL A 27 2.66 -0.50 0.42
N VAL A 28 3.68 -1.32 0.22
CA VAL A 28 4.86 -0.95 -0.56
C VAL A 28 4.88 -1.82 -1.81
N VAL A 29 5.04 -1.21 -2.98
CA VAL A 29 5.27 -1.94 -4.23
C VAL A 29 6.50 -1.38 -4.93
N SER A 30 7.12 -2.20 -5.78
CA SER A 30 8.24 -1.80 -6.60
C SER A 30 7.98 -2.09 -8.07
N SER A 31 8.43 -1.22 -8.97
CA SER A 31 8.42 -1.42 -10.42
C SER A 31 9.83 -1.26 -11.01
N LEU A 32 10.14 -2.02 -12.06
CA LEU A 32 11.41 -1.92 -12.79
C LEU A 32 11.42 -0.72 -13.74
N GLU A 33 10.27 -0.39 -14.32
CA GLU A 33 10.07 0.79 -15.17
C GLU A 33 9.17 1.77 -14.43
N GLY A 34 9.47 3.07 -14.48
CA GLY A 34 8.74 4.14 -13.79
C GLY A 34 7.31 4.38 -14.29
N ASN A 35 6.60 3.33 -14.68
CA ASN A 35 5.21 3.34 -15.04
C ASN A 35 4.35 3.41 -13.78
N ALA A 36 4.03 4.64 -13.36
CA ALA A 36 3.22 4.92 -12.19
C ALA A 36 1.82 4.27 -12.26
N ASP A 37 1.21 4.18 -13.45
CA ASP A 37 -0.07 3.49 -13.65
C ASP A 37 0.04 1.99 -13.36
N GLY A 38 1.09 1.34 -13.86
CA GLY A 38 1.38 -0.05 -13.55
C GLY A 38 1.64 -0.29 -12.05
N ALA A 39 2.33 0.64 -11.39
CA ALA A 39 2.55 0.60 -9.95
C ALA A 39 1.26 0.78 -9.16
N GLN A 40 0.35 1.65 -9.61
CA GLN A 40 -0.95 1.89 -8.98
C GLN A 40 -1.83 0.63 -9.02
N ASP A 41 -1.92 -0.04 -10.16
CA ASP A 41 -2.67 -1.31 -10.27
C ASP A 41 -2.05 -2.43 -9.43
N LEU A 42 -0.72 -2.51 -9.38
CA LEU A 42 -0.01 -3.47 -8.53
C LEU A 42 -0.28 -3.20 -7.05
N ALA A 43 -0.22 -1.93 -6.63
CA ALA A 43 -0.50 -1.51 -5.27
C ALA A 43 -1.94 -1.81 -4.85
N ARG A 44 -2.92 -1.54 -5.73
CA ARG A 44 -4.33 -1.89 -5.48
C ARG A 44 -4.50 -3.39 -5.27
N LYS A 45 -3.94 -4.22 -6.14
CA LYS A 45 -4.00 -5.69 -6.00
C LYS A 45 -3.37 -6.16 -4.68
N ARG A 46 -2.21 -5.61 -4.32
CA ARG A 46 -1.51 -5.97 -3.08
C ARG A 46 -2.27 -5.52 -1.85
N ALA A 47 -2.79 -4.29 -1.83
CA ALA A 47 -3.61 -3.78 -0.73
C ALA A 47 -4.89 -4.60 -0.54
N LEU A 48 -5.59 -4.96 -1.62
CA LEU A 48 -6.76 -5.83 -1.54
C LEU A 48 -6.42 -7.18 -0.90
N ASN A 49 -5.35 -7.83 -1.36
CA ASN A 49 -4.94 -9.13 -0.81
C ASN A 49 -4.58 -9.05 0.68
N LEU A 50 -3.86 -8.00 1.09
CA LEU A 50 -3.49 -7.81 2.49
C LEU A 50 -4.71 -7.46 3.37
N LEU A 51 -5.66 -6.65 2.87
CA LEU A 51 -6.91 -6.37 3.59
C LEU A 51 -7.78 -7.62 3.76
N ILE A 52 -7.80 -8.51 2.77
CA ILE A 52 -8.46 -9.83 2.88
C ILE A 52 -7.76 -10.66 3.95
N ALA A 53 -6.43 -10.69 3.96
CA ALA A 53 -5.65 -11.39 4.99
C ALA A 53 -5.91 -10.82 6.40
N GLU A 54 -6.01 -9.49 6.55
CA GLU A 54 -6.34 -8.82 7.81
C GLU A 54 -7.74 -9.20 8.34
N LYS A 55 -8.70 -9.51 7.45
CA LYS A 55 -10.01 -10.05 7.86
C LYS A 55 -9.93 -11.49 8.38
N GLY A 56 -8.95 -12.27 7.94
CA GLY A 56 -8.76 -13.66 8.36
C GLY A 56 -10.01 -14.52 8.18
N ASP A 57 -10.33 -15.35 9.17
CA ASP A 57 -11.47 -16.28 9.15
C ASP A 57 -12.84 -15.60 9.09
N LYS A 58 -12.91 -14.28 9.35
CA LYS A 58 -14.14 -13.50 9.23
C LYS A 58 -14.44 -13.06 7.79
N PHE A 59 -13.51 -13.27 6.86
CA PHE A 59 -13.69 -12.87 5.47
C PHE A 59 -14.82 -13.65 4.80
N ARG A 60 -15.73 -12.93 4.14
CA ARG A 60 -16.81 -13.49 3.34
C ARG A 60 -16.62 -13.11 1.87
N PRO A 61 -17.13 -13.92 0.91
CA PRO A 61 -17.06 -13.57 -0.51
C PRO A 61 -17.66 -12.19 -0.83
N SER A 62 -18.72 -11.79 -0.11
CA SER A 62 -19.35 -10.47 -0.21
C SER A 62 -18.46 -9.30 0.22
N ASP A 63 -17.45 -9.56 1.06
CA ASP A 63 -16.50 -8.52 1.47
C ASP A 63 -15.56 -8.15 0.32
N LYS A 64 -15.31 -9.06 -0.61
CA LYS A 64 -14.34 -8.85 -1.69
C LYS A 64 -14.68 -7.63 -2.55
N SER A 65 -15.95 -7.46 -2.90
CA SER A 65 -16.43 -6.32 -3.68
C SER A 65 -16.32 -5.01 -2.90
N VAL A 66 -16.66 -5.03 -1.61
CA VAL A 66 -16.57 -3.85 -0.72
C VAL A 66 -15.11 -3.43 -0.53
N LEU A 67 -14.20 -4.38 -0.27
CA LEU A 67 -12.77 -4.10 -0.14
C LEU A 67 -12.19 -3.62 -1.47
N LYS A 68 -12.62 -4.19 -2.59
CA LYS A 68 -12.19 -3.74 -3.92
C LYS A 68 -12.60 -2.28 -4.16
N GLU A 69 -13.86 -1.93 -3.92
CA GLU A 69 -14.35 -0.56 -4.07
C GLU A 69 -13.62 0.42 -3.14
N LEU A 70 -13.37 0.02 -1.89
CA LEU A 70 -12.58 0.81 -0.94
C LEU A 70 -11.17 1.08 -1.47
N VAL A 71 -10.47 0.05 -1.94
CA VAL A 71 -9.11 0.16 -2.49
C VAL A 71 -9.09 1.05 -3.73
N GLU A 72 -10.08 0.91 -4.62
CA GLU A 72 -10.18 1.70 -5.85
C GLU A 72 -10.52 3.17 -5.59
N SER A 73 -11.39 3.45 -4.61
CA SER A 73 -11.90 4.80 -4.32
C SER A 73 -11.07 5.60 -3.33
N LYS A 74 -10.38 4.95 -2.39
CA LYS A 74 -9.61 5.60 -1.31
C LYS A 74 -8.10 5.36 -1.39
N GLY A 75 -7.67 4.46 -2.26
CA GLY A 75 -6.27 4.07 -2.40
C GLY A 75 -5.50 4.92 -3.41
N GLN A 76 -4.33 5.44 -3.00
CA GLN A 76 -3.46 6.23 -3.85
C GLN A 76 -1.98 6.07 -3.48
N ILE A 77 -1.10 6.22 -4.47
CA ILE A 77 0.34 6.40 -4.23
C ILE A 77 0.56 7.78 -3.61
N ILE A 78 1.17 7.83 -2.44
CA ILE A 78 1.49 9.07 -1.71
C ILE A 78 2.95 9.50 -1.86
N LYS A 79 3.84 8.55 -2.17
CA LYS A 79 5.27 8.79 -2.38
C LYS A 79 5.85 7.78 -3.36
N SER A 80 6.87 8.19 -4.09
CA SER A 80 7.73 7.32 -4.87
C SER A 80 9.19 7.58 -4.55
N SER A 81 10.03 6.56 -4.69
CA SER A 81 11.47 6.69 -4.53
C SER A 81 12.12 7.13 -5.84
N GLY A 82 13.38 7.57 -5.77
CA GLY A 82 14.28 7.46 -6.92
C GLY A 82 14.56 5.99 -7.26
N PRO A 83 15.24 5.69 -8.39
CA PRO A 83 15.67 4.33 -8.69
C PRO A 83 16.67 3.83 -7.63
N ILE A 84 16.30 2.79 -6.91
CA ILE A 84 17.13 2.09 -5.91
C ILE A 84 17.41 0.69 -6.46
N GLN A 85 18.67 0.40 -6.77
CA GLN A 85 19.08 -0.89 -7.36
C GLN A 85 18.25 -1.25 -8.62
N GLY A 86 17.92 -0.25 -9.45
CA GLY A 86 17.13 -0.44 -10.67
C GLY A 86 15.62 -0.63 -10.45
N LYS A 87 15.11 -0.37 -9.24
CA LYS A 87 13.68 -0.40 -8.91
C LYS A 87 13.21 0.94 -8.39
N ILE A 88 12.00 1.33 -8.77
CA ILE A 88 11.30 2.45 -8.15
C ILE A 88 10.28 1.88 -7.18
N TYR A 89 10.31 2.35 -5.94
CA TYR A 89 9.39 1.94 -4.89
C TYR A 89 8.29 2.98 -4.74
N PHE A 90 7.10 2.52 -4.39
CA PHE A 90 5.91 3.36 -4.24
C PHE A 90 5.23 3.02 -2.92
N LEU A 91 4.95 4.06 -2.13
CA LEU A 91 4.09 3.95 -0.96
C LEU A 91 2.66 4.23 -1.38
N PHE A 92 1.81 3.22 -1.23
CA PHE A 92 0.39 3.32 -1.48
C PHE A 92 -0.36 3.29 -0.17
N GLN A 93 -1.29 4.21 0.01
CA GLN A 93 -2.11 4.30 1.21
C GLN A 93 -3.59 4.29 0.88
N ILE A 94 -4.35 3.63 1.74
CA ILE A 94 -5.81 3.69 1.81
C ILE A 94 -6.15 4.41 3.10
N SER A 95 -6.83 5.54 2.99
CA SER A 95 -7.22 6.36 4.14
C SER A 95 -8.74 6.45 4.23
N SER A 96 -9.30 5.96 5.32
CA SER A 96 -10.73 6.01 5.60
C SER A 96 -10.98 6.01 7.12
N PRO A 97 -11.84 6.90 7.65
CA PRO A 97 -12.17 6.91 9.07
C PRO A 97 -12.68 5.55 9.58
N GLY A 98 -12.09 5.05 10.66
CA GLY A 98 -12.42 3.79 11.28
C GLY A 98 -12.11 2.55 10.44
N LEU A 99 -11.21 2.64 9.45
CA LEU A 99 -10.89 1.55 8.52
C LEU A 99 -10.60 0.22 9.23
N LYS A 100 -9.72 0.24 10.24
CA LYS A 100 -9.34 -0.96 11.00
C LYS A 100 -10.53 -1.58 11.75
N THR A 101 -11.41 -0.73 12.29
CA THR A 101 -12.61 -1.17 12.99
C THR A 101 -13.62 -1.77 12.00
N SER A 102 -13.80 -1.14 10.85
CA SER A 102 -14.70 -1.60 9.78
C SER A 102 -14.29 -2.96 9.22
N LEU A 103 -13.00 -3.30 9.19
CA LEU A 103 -12.55 -4.63 8.79
C LEU A 103 -12.83 -5.73 9.84
N LYS A 104 -12.86 -5.38 11.13
CA LYS A 104 -13.02 -6.35 12.22
C LYS A 104 -14.49 -6.70 12.53
N ARG A 105 -15.41 -5.90 12.01
CA ARG A 105 -16.86 -6.13 12.07
C ARG A 105 -17.24 -7.26 11.11
#